data_AF-A0A5J9WUY7-F1
#
_entry.id   AF-A0A5J9WUY7-F1
#
_cell.length_a   1.000
_cell.length_b   1.000
_cell.length_c   1.000
_cell.angle_alpha   90.00
_cell.angle_beta   90.00
_cell.angle_gamma   90.00
#
_symmetry.space_group_name_H-M   'P 1'
#
loop_
_entity.id
_entity.type
_entity.pdbx_description
1 polymer ?
#
loop_
_entity_poly.entity_id
_entity_poly.type
_entity_poly.pdbx_seq_one_letter_code
_entity_poly.pdbx_strand_id
1 'polypeptide(L)'
;MASMENSVQNILDESIEQANRSLESQELLKQAQDMVIKNEKVDKDTAPISRITVLGGVLWNKTKGSLSVMDEHKYAGHFLTGYPNPLKVTGNFGMSALSNKGVKAAVVYSGKNKQGVECGWLLAFADTKNTGRRIYGECGAIDKFANIDWAQVETNLNNAGAVAEPSDQATGTSLYARIVGSSGKSAVGGVFSG
;
A
#
# COMPACT_ATOMS: atom_id res chain seq x y z
N MET A 1 2.34 -7.61 -26.20
CA MET A 1 2.21 -6.65 -25.09
C MET A 1 0.81 -6.69 -24.46
N ALA A 2 -0.29 -6.59 -25.23
CA ALA A 2 -1.67 -6.65 -24.72
C ALA A 2 -2.02 -7.83 -23.79
N SER A 3 -1.46 -9.03 -24.00
CA SER A 3 -1.72 -10.19 -23.12
C SER A 3 -1.11 -10.07 -21.72
N MET A 4 -0.01 -9.31 -21.56
CA MET A 4 0.65 -9.14 -20.27
C MET A 4 -0.01 -8.02 -19.45
N GLU A 5 -0.41 -6.93 -20.11
CA GLU A 5 -1.18 -5.84 -19.50
C GLU A 5 -2.54 -6.35 -18.98
N ASN A 6 -3.25 -7.14 -19.77
CA ASN A 6 -4.50 -7.78 -19.33
C ASN A 6 -4.28 -8.70 -18.12
N SER A 7 -3.16 -9.43 -18.06
CA SER A 7 -2.85 -10.29 -16.91
C SER A 7 -2.54 -9.50 -15.65
N VAL A 8 -1.85 -8.35 -15.75
CA VAL A 8 -1.54 -7.50 -14.59
C VAL A 8 -2.80 -6.83 -14.07
N GLN A 9 -3.66 -6.33 -14.97
CA GLN A 9 -4.92 -5.71 -14.60
C GLN A 9 -5.85 -6.70 -13.87
N ASN A 10 -5.95 -7.94 -14.36
CA ASN A 10 -6.73 -8.99 -13.68
C ASN A 10 -6.22 -9.26 -12.25
N ILE A 11 -4.91 -9.34 -12.06
CA ILE A 11 -4.31 -9.55 -10.73
C ILE A 11 -4.58 -8.35 -9.81
N LEU A 12 -4.51 -7.13 -10.36
CA LEU A 12 -4.82 -5.92 -9.59
C LEU A 12 -6.29 -5.91 -9.15
N ASP A 13 -7.21 -6.28 -10.03
CA ASP A 13 -8.64 -6.35 -9.71
C ASP A 13 -8.93 -7.46 -8.68
N GLU A 14 -8.32 -8.64 -8.81
CA GLU A 14 -8.37 -9.71 -7.81
C GLU A 14 -7.82 -9.25 -6.45
N SER A 15 -6.74 -8.47 -6.45
CA SER A 15 -6.14 -7.92 -5.22
C SER A 15 -7.09 -6.97 -4.50
N ILE A 16 -7.74 -6.08 -5.26
CA ILE A 16 -8.75 -5.16 -4.73
C ILE A 16 -9.95 -5.93 -4.18
N GLU A 17 -10.42 -6.96 -4.89
CA GLU A 17 -11.54 -7.79 -4.44
C GLU A 17 -11.19 -8.55 -3.15
N GLN A 18 -9.99 -9.12 -3.06
CA GLN A 18 -9.48 -9.77 -1.84
C GLN A 18 -9.38 -8.80 -0.67
N ALA A 19 -8.81 -7.61 -0.88
CA ALA A 19 -8.74 -6.56 0.15
C ALA A 19 -10.13 -6.16 0.65
N ASN A 20 -11.09 -5.95 -0.27
CA ASN A 20 -12.47 -5.62 0.09
C ASN A 20 -13.14 -6.73 0.90
N ARG A 21 -12.97 -8.01 0.53
CA ARG A 21 -13.48 -9.14 1.32
C ARG A 21 -12.94 -9.12 2.76
N SER A 22 -11.66 -8.84 2.95
CA SER A 22 -11.07 -8.74 4.29
C SER A 22 -11.66 -7.59 5.11
N LEU A 23 -12.03 -6.48 4.46
CA LEU A 23 -12.65 -5.31 5.11
C LEU A 23 -14.10 -5.53 5.57
N GLU A 24 -14.74 -6.62 5.14
CA GLU A 24 -16.05 -7.05 5.64
C GLU A 24 -15.96 -7.99 6.86
N SER A 25 -14.75 -8.41 7.24
CA SER A 25 -14.55 -9.24 8.43
C SER A 25 -14.82 -8.45 9.71
N GLN A 26 -15.78 -8.91 10.51
CA GLN A 26 -16.04 -8.34 11.85
C GLN A 26 -14.83 -8.45 12.77
N GLU A 27 -14.03 -9.51 12.63
CA GLU A 27 -12.80 -9.67 13.41
C GLU A 27 -11.80 -8.57 13.08
N LEU A 28 -11.57 -8.30 11.80
CA LEU A 28 -10.65 -7.24 11.36
C LEU A 28 -11.15 -5.86 11.78
N LEU A 29 -12.45 -5.59 11.68
CA LEU A 29 -13.03 -4.33 12.13
C LEU A 29 -12.91 -4.13 13.64
N LYS A 30 -13.05 -5.19 14.42
CA LYS A 30 -12.82 -5.17 15.88
C LYS A 30 -11.34 -4.92 16.20
N GLN A 31 -10.43 -5.64 15.54
CA GLN A 31 -8.99 -5.40 15.69
C GLN A 31 -8.62 -3.96 15.33
N ALA A 32 -9.22 -3.40 14.29
CA ALA A 32 -9.04 -2.02 13.90
C ALA A 32 -9.49 -1.02 14.96
N GLN A 33 -10.66 -1.27 15.57
CA GLN A 33 -11.18 -0.48 16.68
C GLN A 33 -10.27 -0.54 17.93
N ASP A 34 -9.88 -1.75 18.34
CA ASP A 34 -9.00 -1.95 19.49
C ASP A 34 -7.64 -1.26 19.28
N MET A 35 -7.11 -1.30 18.05
CA MET A 35 -5.87 -0.60 17.68
C MET A 35 -6.02 0.92 17.83
N VAL A 36 -7.12 1.50 17.36
CA VAL A 36 -7.38 2.95 17.45
C VAL A 36 -7.55 3.39 18.90
N ILE A 37 -8.40 2.70 19.67
CA ILE A 37 -8.63 2.97 21.09
C ILE A 37 -7.30 3.01 21.84
N LYS A 38 -6.46 1.99 21.64
CA LYS A 38 -5.17 1.85 22.31
C LYS A 38 -4.19 2.96 21.91
N ASN A 39 -3.99 3.21 20.62
CA ASN A 39 -2.92 4.10 20.16
C ASN A 39 -3.31 5.57 20.21
N GLU A 40 -4.59 5.88 19.98
CA GLU A 40 -5.09 7.25 20.00
C GLU A 40 -5.60 7.68 21.38
N LYS A 41 -5.61 6.76 22.35
CA LYS A 41 -6.02 6.98 23.75
C LYS A 41 -7.43 7.57 23.88
N VAL A 42 -8.35 7.05 23.06
CA VAL A 42 -9.77 7.42 23.06
C VAL A 42 -10.59 6.32 23.68
N ASP A 43 -11.76 6.65 24.22
CA ASP A 43 -12.71 5.65 24.67
C ASP A 43 -13.42 4.95 23.50
N LYS A 44 -14.13 3.87 23.83
CA LYS A 44 -14.88 3.06 22.87
C LYS A 44 -16.01 3.85 22.18
N ASP A 45 -16.60 4.81 22.87
CA ASP A 45 -17.72 5.61 22.38
C ASP A 45 -17.28 6.69 21.37
N THR A 46 -16.01 7.09 21.45
CA THR A 46 -15.35 8.03 20.53
C THR A 46 -14.84 7.33 19.27
N ALA A 47 -14.54 6.04 19.36
CA ALA A 47 -14.06 5.20 18.25
C ALA A 47 -15.05 4.09 17.87
N PRO A 48 -16.35 4.37 17.61
CA PRO A 48 -17.22 3.36 16.99
C PRO A 48 -16.66 3.03 15.59
N ILE A 49 -16.93 1.82 15.09
CA ILE A 49 -16.46 1.37 13.76
C ILE A 49 -16.83 2.37 12.66
N SER A 50 -17.98 3.03 12.76
CA SER A 50 -18.43 4.07 11.81
C SER A 50 -17.56 5.34 11.79
N ARG A 51 -16.70 5.53 12.78
CA ARG A 51 -15.76 6.66 12.89
C ARG A 51 -14.30 6.25 12.73
N ILE A 52 -14.05 5.02 12.29
CA ILE A 52 -12.70 4.51 12.04
C ILE A 52 -12.49 4.43 10.53
N THR A 53 -11.33 4.88 10.08
CA THR A 53 -10.81 4.54 8.76
C THR A 53 -10.04 3.23 8.88
N VAL A 54 -10.39 2.24 8.06
CA VAL A 54 -9.69 0.97 7.92
C VAL A 54 -9.22 0.82 6.48
N LEU A 55 -7.94 0.54 6.31
CA LEU A 55 -7.35 0.23 5.02
C LEU A 55 -6.80 -1.18 5.03
N GLY A 56 -7.18 -1.97 4.03
CA GLY A 56 -6.63 -3.29 3.78
C GLY A 56 -5.90 -3.28 2.44
N GLY A 57 -4.78 -4.00 2.34
CA GLY A 57 -4.04 -4.07 1.10
C GLY A 57 -3.53 -5.46 0.77
N VAL A 58 -3.50 -5.76 -0.52
CA VAL A 58 -2.97 -7.01 -1.08
C VAL A 58 -1.90 -6.66 -2.11
N LEU A 59 -0.71 -7.21 -1.91
CA LEU A 59 0.48 -6.96 -2.71
C LEU A 59 0.89 -8.24 -3.44
N TRP A 60 1.27 -8.12 -4.71
CA TRP A 60 1.77 -9.21 -5.53
C TRP A 60 3.17 -8.95 -6.02
N ASN A 61 3.97 -9.99 -5.99
CA ASN A 61 5.32 -10.02 -6.53
C ASN A 61 5.37 -10.87 -7.81
N LYS A 62 5.71 -10.22 -8.93
CA LYS A 62 5.99 -10.80 -10.25
C LYS A 62 7.44 -10.58 -10.69
N THR A 63 8.33 -10.23 -9.76
CA THR A 63 9.77 -10.10 -9.98
C THR A 63 10.46 -11.46 -9.90
N LYS A 64 11.79 -11.47 -10.06
CA LYS A 64 12.59 -12.67 -9.91
C LYS A 64 13.00 -12.86 -8.44
N GLY A 65 12.30 -13.77 -7.76
CA GLY A 65 12.58 -14.09 -6.36
C GLY A 65 11.76 -13.24 -5.40
N SER A 66 12.10 -13.29 -4.11
CA SER A 66 11.37 -12.53 -3.09
C SER A 66 11.81 -11.08 -3.04
N LEU A 67 10.87 -10.19 -2.73
CA LEU A 67 11.15 -8.81 -2.35
C LEU A 67 11.26 -8.71 -0.83
N SER A 68 12.21 -7.92 -0.34
CA SER A 68 12.39 -7.61 1.09
C SER A 68 12.02 -6.15 1.34
N VAL A 69 11.41 -5.86 2.49
CA VAL A 69 11.21 -4.47 2.91
C VAL A 69 12.58 -3.85 3.16
N MET A 70 12.90 -2.81 2.42
CA MET A 70 14.13 -2.04 2.52
C MET A 70 13.98 -0.89 3.50
N ASP A 71 12.88 -0.14 3.37
CA ASP A 71 12.51 0.96 4.26
C ASP A 71 11.00 1.18 4.24
N GLU A 72 10.45 1.81 5.27
CA GLU A 72 9.03 2.15 5.38
C GLU A 72 8.81 3.46 6.13
N HIS A 73 7.74 4.16 5.79
CA HIS A 73 7.40 5.41 6.44
C HIS A 73 5.91 5.50 6.74
N LYS A 74 5.59 5.89 7.97
CA LYS A 74 4.21 6.05 8.44
C LYS A 74 3.94 7.50 8.76
N TYR A 75 3.20 8.18 7.89
CA TYR A 75 2.79 9.57 8.07
C TYR A 75 1.59 9.70 9.01
N ALA A 76 0.61 8.78 8.91
CA ALA A 76 -0.60 8.80 9.72
C ALA A 76 -1.20 7.39 9.93
N GLY A 77 -1.85 7.22 11.08
CA GLY A 77 -2.54 5.98 11.47
C GLY A 77 -1.64 4.93 12.11
N HIS A 78 -2.14 3.70 12.16
CA HIS A 78 -1.54 2.57 12.87
C HIS A 78 -1.64 1.29 12.05
N PHE A 79 -0.59 0.49 12.03
CA PHE A 79 -0.62 -0.82 11.37
C PHE A 79 -1.43 -1.82 12.18
N LEU A 80 -2.34 -2.52 11.51
CA LEU A 80 -2.98 -3.75 11.97
C LEU A 80 -2.07 -4.94 11.67
N THR A 81 -1.59 -4.97 10.44
CA THR A 81 -0.65 -5.95 9.91
C THR A 81 0.38 -5.17 9.10
N GLY A 82 1.66 -5.33 9.45
CA GLY A 82 2.76 -4.70 8.72
C GLY A 82 2.90 -5.24 7.30
N TYR A 83 3.81 -4.64 6.53
CA TYR A 83 4.08 -5.10 5.18
C TYR A 83 4.68 -6.52 5.17
N PRO A 84 4.31 -7.38 4.22
CA PRO A 84 4.89 -8.73 4.11
C PRO A 84 6.39 -8.64 3.85
N ASN A 85 7.20 -9.21 4.73
CA ASN A 85 8.66 -9.24 4.61
C ASN A 85 9.20 -10.64 4.97
N PRO A 86 9.65 -11.45 3.99
CA PRO A 86 9.69 -11.16 2.56
C PRO A 86 8.33 -11.29 1.86
N LEU A 87 8.11 -10.52 0.80
CA LEU A 87 7.02 -10.70 -0.16
C LEU A 87 7.44 -11.69 -1.25
N LYS A 88 7.04 -12.96 -1.10
CA LYS A 88 7.40 -14.04 -2.04
C LYS A 88 6.54 -14.06 -3.30
N VAL A 89 5.22 -14.08 -3.14
CA VAL A 89 4.26 -14.15 -4.25
C VAL A 89 3.11 -13.19 -4.03
N THR A 90 2.44 -13.32 -2.88
CA THR A 90 1.39 -12.40 -2.44
C THR A 90 1.50 -12.19 -0.94
N GLY A 91 0.98 -11.07 -0.45
CA GLY A 91 0.93 -10.78 0.98
C GLY A 91 0.02 -9.60 1.29
N ASN A 92 -0.49 -9.58 2.53
CA ASN A 92 -1.48 -8.61 2.96
C ASN A 92 -0.88 -7.65 3.99
N PHE A 93 -1.41 -6.44 4.04
CA PHE A 93 -1.15 -5.47 5.10
C PHE A 93 -2.45 -4.76 5.47
N GLY A 94 -2.44 -4.06 6.61
CA GLY A 94 -3.62 -3.32 7.04
C GLY A 94 -3.27 -2.17 7.97
N MET A 95 -4.07 -1.11 7.91
CA MET A 95 -3.94 0.06 8.77
C MET A 95 -5.30 0.54 9.27
N SER A 96 -5.31 1.21 10.42
CA SER A 96 -6.47 1.93 10.92
C SER A 96 -6.11 3.25 11.59
N ALA A 97 -7.10 4.14 11.66
CA ALA A 97 -7.04 5.41 12.38
C ALA A 97 -8.46 5.91 12.68
N LEU A 98 -8.61 6.92 13.53
CA LEU A 98 -9.82 7.72 13.56
C LEU A 98 -10.06 8.37 12.18
N SER A 99 -11.32 8.39 11.75
CA SER A 99 -11.75 8.90 10.45
C SER A 99 -11.38 10.35 10.16
N ASN A 100 -11.29 11.19 11.20
CA ASN A 100 -10.86 12.59 11.06
C ASN A 100 -9.35 12.75 10.81
N LYS A 101 -8.55 11.70 11.07
CA LYS A 101 -7.11 11.64 10.80
C LYS A 101 -6.82 10.85 9.54
N GLY A 102 -7.39 9.65 9.44
CA GLY A 102 -7.17 8.70 8.36
C GLY A 102 -5.78 8.05 8.39
N VAL A 103 -5.46 7.31 7.33
CA VAL A 103 -4.23 6.53 7.22
C VAL A 103 -3.35 7.04 6.09
N LYS A 104 -2.04 7.04 6.28
CA LYS A 104 -1.07 7.42 5.25
C LYS A 104 0.28 6.77 5.53
N ALA A 105 0.80 6.01 4.59
CA ALA A 105 2.09 5.32 4.73
C ALA A 105 2.73 5.02 3.37
N ALA A 106 3.99 4.61 3.41
CA ALA A 106 4.77 4.18 2.28
C ALA A 106 5.70 3.02 2.65
N VAL A 107 6.05 2.20 1.67
CA VAL A 107 7.02 1.11 1.78
C VAL A 107 7.90 1.09 0.54
N VAL A 108 9.18 0.79 0.74
CA VAL A 108 10.12 0.45 -0.33
C VAL A 108 10.50 -1.01 -0.19
N TYR A 109 10.26 -1.75 -1.27
CA TYR A 109 10.75 -3.10 -1.44
C TYR A 109 12.03 -3.11 -2.26
N SER A 110 13.01 -3.90 -1.85
CA SER A 110 14.22 -4.21 -2.63
C SER A 110 14.20 -5.65 -3.13
N GLY A 111 14.78 -5.89 -4.30
CA GLY A 111 15.04 -7.23 -4.82
C GLY A 111 15.57 -7.18 -6.25
N LYS A 112 15.61 -8.34 -6.92
CA LYS A 112 16.18 -8.45 -8.27
C LYS A 112 15.13 -8.41 -9.36
N ASN A 113 15.43 -7.69 -10.43
CA ASN A 113 14.68 -7.80 -11.69
C ASN A 113 14.98 -9.14 -12.41
N LYS A 114 14.34 -9.41 -13.54
CA LYS A 114 14.54 -10.62 -14.37
C LYS A 114 16.00 -10.83 -14.79
N GLN A 115 16.75 -9.74 -14.98
CA GLN A 115 18.17 -9.74 -15.37
C GLN A 115 19.09 -9.99 -14.17
N GLY A 116 18.58 -9.99 -12.94
CA GLY A 116 19.36 -10.20 -11.72
C GLY A 116 19.98 -8.93 -11.12
N VAL A 117 19.59 -7.75 -11.63
CA VAL A 117 20.03 -6.44 -11.14
C VAL A 117 19.20 -6.03 -9.92
N GLU A 118 19.86 -5.50 -8.89
CA GLU A 118 19.21 -4.99 -7.68
C GLU A 118 18.40 -3.73 -8.00
N CYS A 119 17.11 -3.77 -7.64
CA CYS A 119 16.13 -2.74 -7.93
C CYS A 119 15.25 -2.47 -6.69
N GLY A 120 14.58 -1.32 -6.71
CA GLY A 120 13.60 -0.96 -5.69
C GLY A 120 12.23 -0.62 -6.26
N TRP A 121 11.20 -0.80 -5.43
CA TRP A 121 9.82 -0.43 -5.71
C TRP A 121 9.25 0.30 -4.50
N LEU A 122 8.93 1.59 -4.66
CA LEU A 122 8.24 2.40 -3.67
C LEU A 122 6.75 2.38 -3.94
N LEU A 123 5.96 2.09 -2.91
CA LEU A 123 4.50 2.23 -2.91
C LEU A 123 4.08 3.10 -1.73
N ALA A 124 3.34 4.17 -2.01
CA ALA A 124 2.77 5.07 -1.02
C ALA A 124 1.26 5.21 -1.21
N PHE A 125 0.50 5.32 -0.11
CA PHE A 125 -0.94 5.46 -0.15
C PHE A 125 -1.46 6.37 0.96
N ALA A 126 -2.60 6.99 0.72
CA ALA A 126 -3.33 7.80 1.67
C ALA A 126 -4.83 7.52 1.58
N ASP A 127 -5.49 7.52 2.73
CA ASP A 127 -6.92 7.78 2.87
C ASP A 127 -7.11 8.65 4.11
N THR A 128 -6.95 9.97 3.92
CA THR A 128 -7.09 10.98 4.98
C THR A 128 -8.12 12.02 4.59
N LYS A 129 -8.63 12.76 5.58
CA LYS A 129 -9.61 13.83 5.35
C LYS A 129 -9.11 14.90 4.36
N ASN A 130 -7.82 15.22 4.40
CA ASN A 130 -7.24 16.31 3.60
C ASN A 130 -6.69 15.83 2.26
N THR A 131 -6.13 14.62 2.20
CA THR A 131 -5.53 14.06 0.98
C THR A 131 -6.56 13.30 0.14
N GLY A 132 -7.58 12.73 0.77
CA GLY A 132 -8.47 11.74 0.18
C GLY A 132 -7.73 10.44 -0.13
N ARG A 133 -8.33 9.62 -1.00
CA ARG A 133 -7.71 8.38 -1.50
C ARG A 133 -6.69 8.71 -2.57
N ARG A 134 -5.42 8.48 -2.25
CA ARG A 134 -4.29 8.69 -3.17
C ARG A 134 -3.36 7.50 -3.14
N ILE A 135 -2.74 7.22 -4.26
CA ILE A 135 -1.70 6.23 -4.39
C ILE A 135 -0.60 6.75 -5.30
N TYR A 136 0.63 6.50 -4.92
CA TYR A 136 1.82 6.91 -5.62
C TYR A 136 2.82 5.77 -5.60
N GLY A 137 3.65 5.69 -6.62
CA GLY A 137 4.71 4.71 -6.64
C GLY A 137 5.85 5.13 -7.54
N GLU A 138 6.99 4.50 -7.29
CA GLU A 138 8.19 4.62 -8.12
C GLU A 138 8.86 3.25 -8.22
N CYS A 139 9.63 3.03 -9.28
CA CYS A 139 10.51 1.88 -9.39
C CYS A 139 11.79 2.26 -10.13
N GLY A 140 12.82 1.42 -10.03
CA GLY A 140 14.09 1.65 -10.72
C GLY A 140 15.27 0.98 -10.01
N ALA A 141 16.48 1.44 -10.33
CA ALA A 141 17.70 0.95 -9.69
C ALA A 141 17.68 1.18 -8.18
N ILE A 142 18.28 0.27 -7.41
CA ILE A 142 18.25 0.33 -5.94
C ILE A 142 18.85 1.63 -5.38
N ASP A 143 19.86 2.18 -6.05
CA ASP A 143 20.54 3.42 -5.63
C ASP A 143 19.59 4.63 -5.54
N LYS A 144 18.48 4.63 -6.30
CA LYS A 144 17.44 5.67 -6.21
C LYS A 144 16.83 5.74 -4.81
N PHE A 145 16.84 4.64 -4.07
CA PHE A 145 16.21 4.52 -2.77
C PHE A 145 17.20 4.52 -1.61
N ALA A 146 18.49 4.77 -1.84
CA ALA A 146 19.49 4.79 -0.78
C ALA A 146 19.26 5.91 0.26
N ASN A 147 18.70 7.05 -0.18
CA ASN A 147 18.36 8.20 0.68
C ASN A 147 16.99 8.76 0.29
N ILE A 148 15.93 8.18 0.86
CA ILE A 148 14.55 8.56 0.51
C ILE A 148 14.19 9.88 1.19
N ASP A 149 13.83 10.88 0.39
CA ASP A 149 13.18 12.09 0.90
C ASP A 149 11.69 11.82 1.12
N TRP A 150 11.34 11.40 2.34
CA TRP A 150 9.96 11.10 2.72
C TRP A 150 9.03 12.32 2.63
N ALA A 151 9.53 13.55 2.78
CA ALA A 151 8.70 14.75 2.61
C ALA A 151 8.35 14.97 1.13
N GLN A 152 9.28 14.71 0.22
CA GLN A 152 9.01 14.74 -1.22
C GLN A 152 8.05 13.62 -1.63
N VAL A 153 8.19 12.41 -1.07
CA VAL A 153 7.25 11.30 -1.30
C VAL A 153 5.84 11.66 -0.83
N GLU A 154 5.69 12.29 0.34
CA GLU A 154 4.38 12.75 0.81
C GLU A 154 3.80 13.82 -0.12
N THR A 155 4.63 14.76 -0.58
CA THR A 155 4.20 15.80 -1.52
C THR A 155 3.71 15.19 -2.84
N ASN A 156 4.44 14.23 -3.39
CA ASN A 156 4.05 13.52 -4.61
C ASN A 156 2.75 12.72 -4.40
N LEU A 157 2.63 12.03 -3.26
CA LEU A 157 1.42 11.30 -2.90
C LEU A 157 0.20 12.23 -2.76
N ASN A 158 0.35 13.40 -2.15
CA ASN A 158 -0.73 14.37 -1.99
C ASN A 158 -1.27 14.88 -3.34
N ASN A 159 -0.42 14.94 -4.36
CA ASN A 159 -0.75 15.38 -5.71
C ASN A 159 -1.16 14.25 -6.67
N ALA A 160 -1.11 12.99 -6.21
CA ALA A 160 -1.31 11.83 -7.08
C ALA A 160 -2.79 11.54 -7.42
N GLY A 161 -3.01 10.47 -8.19
CA GLY A 161 -4.33 9.92 -8.48
C GLY A 161 -4.72 8.78 -7.53
N ALA A 162 -5.77 8.05 -7.90
CA ALA A 162 -6.16 6.78 -7.24
C ALA A 162 -5.53 5.54 -7.90
N VAL A 163 -4.71 5.75 -8.94
CA VAL A 163 -3.97 4.73 -9.69
C VAL A 163 -2.53 5.22 -9.86
N ALA A 164 -1.57 4.29 -9.78
CA ALA A 164 -0.15 4.53 -10.04
C ALA A 164 0.42 3.41 -10.92
N GLU A 165 1.06 3.79 -12.03
CA GLU A 165 1.62 2.86 -13.02
C GLU A 165 3.06 3.27 -13.43
N PRO A 166 3.98 3.52 -12.49
CA PRO A 166 5.35 3.87 -12.84
C PRO A 166 6.06 2.69 -13.54
N SER A 167 6.91 3.02 -14.50
CA SER A 167 7.83 2.09 -15.15
C SER A 167 9.21 2.73 -15.30
N ASP A 168 10.25 1.92 -15.20
CA ASP A 168 11.63 2.32 -15.47
C ASP A 168 12.19 1.47 -16.61
N GLN A 169 12.55 2.11 -17.72
CA GLN A 169 13.00 1.41 -18.91
C GLN A 169 14.41 0.82 -18.75
N ALA A 170 15.27 1.44 -17.93
CA ALA A 170 16.66 1.04 -17.78
C ALA A 170 16.77 -0.28 -16.99
N THR A 171 15.98 -0.44 -15.94
CA THR A 171 15.94 -1.67 -15.14
C THR A 171 14.83 -2.63 -15.58
N GLY A 172 13.87 -2.17 -16.39
CA GLY A 172 12.70 -2.95 -16.78
C GLY A 172 11.70 -3.17 -15.64
N THR A 173 11.81 -2.42 -14.54
CA THR A 173 10.89 -2.53 -13.42
C THR A 173 9.59 -1.78 -13.69
N SER A 174 8.48 -2.26 -13.11
CA SER A 174 7.21 -1.55 -13.11
C SER A 174 6.42 -1.86 -11.84
N LEU A 175 5.56 -0.94 -11.43
CA LEU A 175 4.58 -1.11 -10.36
C LEU A 175 3.21 -0.71 -10.89
N TYR A 176 2.20 -1.51 -10.62
CA TYR A 176 0.81 -1.20 -10.90
C TYR A 176 0.05 -1.21 -9.57
N ALA A 177 -0.54 -0.08 -9.19
CA ALA A 177 -1.22 0.03 -7.92
C ALA A 177 -2.50 0.85 -8.03
N ARG A 178 -3.49 0.49 -7.21
CA ARG A 178 -4.78 1.17 -7.15
C ARG A 178 -5.26 1.24 -5.71
N ILE A 179 -5.93 2.35 -5.38
CA ILE A 179 -6.70 2.50 -4.14
C ILE A 179 -8.17 2.75 -4.49
N VAL A 180 -9.07 1.99 -3.89
CA VAL A 180 -10.53 2.17 -4.00
C VAL A 180 -11.16 2.15 -2.62
N GLY A 181 -12.40 2.61 -2.49
CA GLY A 181 -13.11 2.50 -1.21
C GLY A 181 -14.30 3.42 -1.10
N SER A 182 -15.01 3.29 0.02
CA SER A 182 -16.10 4.16 0.44
C SER A 182 -16.23 4.14 1.96
N SER A 183 -16.79 5.21 2.55
CA SER A 183 -17.26 5.21 3.95
C SER A 183 -16.29 4.64 5.00
N GLY A 184 -15.08 5.20 5.11
CA GLY A 184 -14.09 4.77 6.11
C GLY A 184 -13.43 3.42 5.82
N LYS A 185 -13.72 2.77 4.69
CA LYS A 185 -13.03 1.55 4.25
C LYS A 185 -12.32 1.80 2.93
N SER A 186 -11.04 1.44 2.84
CA SER A 186 -10.25 1.56 1.61
C SER A 186 -9.44 0.30 1.33
N ALA A 187 -9.44 -0.14 0.08
CA ALA A 187 -8.70 -1.28 -0.41
C ALA A 187 -7.53 -0.81 -1.30
N VAL A 188 -6.35 -1.35 -1.06
CA VAL A 188 -5.15 -1.14 -1.88
C VAL A 188 -4.77 -2.44 -2.58
N GLY A 189 -4.53 -2.37 -3.88
CA GLY A 189 -3.91 -3.42 -4.67
C GLY A 189 -2.59 -2.93 -5.22
N GLY A 190 -1.56 -3.78 -5.21
CA GLY A 190 -0.25 -3.48 -5.78
C GLY A 190 0.39 -4.69 -6.44
N VAL A 191 0.96 -4.51 -7.63
CA VAL A 191 1.67 -5.55 -8.38
C VAL A 191 3.05 -5.03 -8.75
N PHE A 192 4.08 -5.64 -8.17
CA PHE A 192 5.49 -5.37 -8.46
C PHE A 192 5.99 -6.29 -9.56
N SER A 193 6.67 -5.74 -10.56
CA SER A 193 7.26 -6.51 -11.67
C SER A 193 8.62 -5.94 -12.09
N GLY A 194 9.43 -6.78 -12.70
CA GLY A 194 10.78 -6.45 -13.15
C GLY A 194 11.56 -7.70 -13.49
#